data_AF-A0A2A3E5D8-F1
#
_entry.id   AF-A0A2A3E5D8-F1
#
_cell.length_a   1.000
_cell.length_b   1.000
_cell.length_c   1.000
_cell.angle_alpha   90.00
_cell.angle_beta   90.00
_cell.angle_gamma   90.00
#
_symmetry.space_group_name_H-M   'P 1'
#
loop_
_entity.id
_entity.type
_entity.pdbx_description
1 polymer ?
#
loop_
_entity_poly.entity_id
_entity_poly.type
_entity_poly.pdbx_seq_one_letter_code
_entity_poly.pdbx_strand_id
1 'polypeptide(L)'
;MNPQIMLVSVVAAASIVFFGFLAYRMRLQSNYPDLANVPPLEDNSSLDEDLKDILAFIPMTEVQRIIERYMKYDAQIGDTVSFVNDQKRFILREFQNMPEAHKLISFLRQNGLDVDSWQDKIRYFWKMSPRFIKYEPSLANGGLTVMINKILETIPMDELHELLRQKVKYSASFRRFLLALRSKDFREFCTALESNDVLHHHYFWAKEGGLEITFAIELFNELYVYLTQTLIT
;
A
#
# COMPACT_ATOMS: atom_id res chain seq x y z
N MET A 1 19.67 -16.65 -11.58
CA MET A 1 18.28 -16.64 -11.05
C MET A 1 18.18 -15.43 -10.13
N ASN A 2 17.43 -14.38 -10.51
CA ASN A 2 17.53 -13.07 -9.85
C ASN A 2 16.67 -13.03 -8.56
N PRO A 3 17.26 -12.91 -7.36
CA PRO A 3 16.54 -12.87 -6.07
C PRO A 3 15.77 -11.56 -5.81
N GLN A 4 15.87 -10.58 -6.72
CA GLN A 4 15.29 -9.25 -6.57
C GLN A 4 13.81 -9.11 -6.95
N ILE A 5 13.11 -10.18 -7.36
CA ILE A 5 11.71 -10.09 -7.80
C ILE A 5 10.79 -10.94 -6.91
N MET A 6 11.20 -11.22 -5.67
CA MET A 6 10.56 -12.20 -4.82
C MET A 6 9.37 -11.65 -3.99
N LEU A 7 9.05 -10.35 -4.04
CA LEU A 7 8.16 -9.80 -3.01
C LEU A 7 7.30 -8.56 -3.33
N VAL A 8 6.96 -8.31 -4.59
CA VAL A 8 6.10 -7.16 -4.93
C VAL A 8 4.60 -7.45 -4.71
N SER A 9 4.15 -8.71 -4.67
CA SER A 9 2.73 -8.99 -4.90
C SER A 9 1.83 -9.22 -3.69
N VAL A 10 2.38 -9.35 -2.47
CA VAL A 10 1.59 -9.88 -1.34
C VAL A 10 1.56 -8.98 -0.11
N VAL A 11 2.64 -8.26 0.15
CA VAL A 11 2.69 -7.34 1.29
C VAL A 11 2.35 -5.90 0.89
N ALA A 12 2.33 -5.67 -0.42
CA ALA A 12 1.58 -4.61 -1.07
C ALA A 12 0.19 -4.49 -0.42
N ALA A 13 -0.62 -5.54 -0.30
CA ALA A 13 -1.96 -5.42 0.29
C ALA A 13 -1.97 -4.86 1.73
N ALA A 14 -1.11 -5.29 2.66
CA ALA A 14 -1.16 -4.76 4.03
C ALA A 14 -0.71 -3.28 4.13
N SER A 15 0.31 -2.88 3.38
CA SER A 15 0.73 -1.48 3.30
C SER A 15 -0.23 -0.62 2.47
N ILE A 16 -0.83 -1.19 1.42
CA ILE A 16 -1.70 -0.51 0.44
C ILE A 16 -3.12 -0.33 0.96
N VAL A 17 -3.66 -1.29 1.71
CA VAL A 17 -4.94 -1.16 2.41
C VAL A 17 -4.83 -0.05 3.46
N PHE A 18 -3.70 -0.04 4.18
CA PHE A 18 -3.38 1.01 5.13
C PHE A 18 -3.30 2.41 4.49
N PHE A 19 -2.51 2.58 3.41
CA PHE A 19 -2.49 3.86 2.67
C PHE A 19 -3.86 4.15 2.03
N GLY A 20 -4.60 3.12 1.65
CA GLY A 20 -5.94 3.18 1.13
C GLY A 20 -6.95 3.91 2.03
N PHE A 21 -7.04 3.46 3.27
CA PHE A 21 -7.93 4.06 4.26
C PHE A 21 -7.42 5.38 4.80
N LEU A 22 -6.09 5.54 4.84
CA LEU A 22 -5.42 6.81 5.16
C LEU A 22 -6.00 7.94 4.29
N ALA A 23 -6.19 7.68 3.00
CA ALA A 23 -6.77 8.62 2.07
C ALA A 23 -8.28 8.84 2.20
N TYR A 24 -9.07 7.78 2.47
CA TYR A 24 -10.49 7.91 2.77
C TYR A 24 -10.74 8.87 3.94
N ARG A 25 -9.94 8.75 5.02
CA ARG A 25 -10.02 9.62 6.19
C ARG A 25 -9.64 11.06 5.87
N MET A 26 -8.59 11.28 5.09
CA MET A 26 -8.19 12.62 4.65
C MET A 26 -9.23 13.28 3.72
N ARG A 27 -9.90 12.49 2.86
CA ARG A 27 -10.97 12.97 1.99
C ARG A 27 -12.19 13.49 2.76
N LEU A 28 -12.50 12.92 3.92
CA LEU A 28 -13.60 13.39 4.77
C LEU A 28 -13.32 14.76 5.44
N GLN A 29 -12.07 15.19 5.52
CA GLN A 29 -11.65 16.40 6.23
C GLN A 29 -11.38 17.62 5.32
N SER A 30 -11.40 17.48 3.98
CA SER A 30 -10.94 18.55 3.08
C SER A 30 -12.03 19.58 2.71
N ASN A 31 -11.94 20.77 3.29
CA ASN A 31 -12.15 22.04 2.59
C ASN A 31 -10.75 22.66 2.34
N TYR A 32 -10.59 23.62 1.42
CA TYR A 32 -9.39 24.48 1.15
C TYR A 32 -8.73 24.34 -0.25
N PRO A 33 -8.06 25.39 -0.79
CA PRO A 33 -8.10 25.73 -2.22
C PRO A 33 -6.85 25.37 -3.07
N ASP A 34 -7.12 25.42 -4.39
CA ASP A 34 -6.41 25.00 -5.61
C ASP A 34 -4.90 25.31 -5.76
N LEU A 35 -4.08 24.28 -6.03
CA LEU A 35 -2.61 24.31 -6.20
C LEU A 35 -2.08 24.33 -7.66
N ALA A 36 -2.83 24.85 -8.62
CA ALA A 36 -2.53 24.69 -10.05
C ALA A 36 -1.26 25.37 -10.64
N ASN A 37 -0.41 26.09 -9.86
CA ASN A 37 0.69 26.89 -10.46
C ASN A 37 2.01 26.89 -9.65
N VAL A 38 2.77 25.80 -9.67
CA VAL A 38 4.15 25.77 -9.12
C VAL A 38 5.18 25.38 -10.19
N PRO A 39 6.21 26.22 -10.47
CA PRO A 39 7.26 25.91 -11.43
C PRO A 39 8.20 24.80 -10.90
N PRO A 40 8.82 23.99 -11.79
CA PRO A 40 9.75 22.94 -11.37
C PRO A 40 11.08 23.57 -10.90
N LEU A 41 11.38 23.42 -9.60
CA LEU A 41 12.72 23.65 -9.07
C LEU A 41 13.61 22.44 -9.45
N GLU A 42 14.83 22.70 -9.92
CA GLU A 42 15.87 21.67 -9.96
C GLU A 42 16.15 21.20 -8.54
N ASP A 43 15.90 19.92 -8.29
CA ASP A 43 15.80 19.34 -6.97
C ASP A 43 16.41 17.93 -7.01
N ASN A 44 17.30 17.65 -6.06
CA ASN A 44 17.96 16.36 -5.88
C ASN A 44 17.10 15.36 -5.08
N SER A 45 15.79 15.61 -4.93
CA SER A 45 14.86 14.72 -4.23
C SER A 45 14.85 13.30 -4.79
N SER A 46 14.63 12.35 -3.88
CA SER A 46 14.51 10.92 -4.17
C SER A 46 13.18 10.39 -3.64
N LEU A 47 12.54 9.50 -4.40
CA LEU A 47 11.35 8.78 -3.89
C LEU A 47 11.63 7.96 -2.63
N ASP A 48 12.87 7.50 -2.44
CA ASP A 48 13.25 6.79 -1.22
C ASP A 48 13.24 7.72 0.01
N GLU A 49 13.71 8.95 -0.14
CA GLU A 49 13.65 9.96 0.93
C GLU A 49 12.21 10.40 1.18
N ASP A 50 11.43 10.63 0.12
CA ASP A 50 10.00 10.95 0.24
C ASP A 50 9.22 9.87 0.99
N LEU A 51 9.48 8.60 0.68
CA LEU A 51 8.85 7.48 1.38
C LEU A 51 9.32 7.37 2.83
N LYS A 52 10.61 7.58 3.11
CA LYS A 52 11.13 7.59 4.50
C LYS A 52 10.49 8.68 5.34
N ASP A 53 10.35 9.89 4.80
CA ASP A 53 9.72 11.01 5.49
C ASP A 53 8.25 10.72 5.79
N ILE A 54 7.51 10.12 4.83
CA ILE A 54 6.13 9.67 5.04
C ILE A 54 6.05 8.62 6.15
N LEU A 55 6.94 7.62 6.11
CA LEU A 55 6.94 6.53 7.09
C LEU A 55 7.38 6.97 8.49
N ALA A 56 8.06 8.10 8.64
CA ALA A 56 8.41 8.67 9.94
C ALA A 56 7.18 9.05 10.78
N PHE A 57 6.02 9.26 10.13
CA PHE A 57 4.74 9.52 10.79
C PHE A 57 4.06 8.25 11.30
N ILE A 58 4.56 7.08 10.90
CA ILE A 58 4.00 5.80 11.30
C ILE A 58 4.75 5.31 12.55
N PRO A 59 4.07 5.15 13.70
CA PRO A 59 4.69 4.59 14.89
C PRO A 59 4.87 3.07 14.70
N MET A 60 5.92 2.68 13.97
CA MET A 60 6.15 1.32 13.46
C MET A 60 6.03 0.23 14.53
N THR A 61 6.53 0.48 15.74
CA THR A 61 6.44 -0.46 16.87
C THR A 61 4.99 -0.70 17.29
N GLU A 62 4.17 0.34 17.37
CA GLU A 62 2.77 0.23 17.77
C GLU A 62 1.93 -0.40 16.65
N VAL A 63 2.17 0.01 15.40
CA VAL A 63 1.53 -0.60 14.23
C VAL A 63 1.83 -2.09 14.15
N GLN A 64 3.10 -2.50 14.32
CA GLN A 64 3.49 -3.90 14.36
C GLN A 64 2.77 -4.64 15.50
N ARG A 65 2.66 -4.04 16.69
CA ARG A 65 1.96 -4.65 17.83
C ARG A 65 0.48 -4.88 17.54
N ILE A 66 -0.18 -3.95 16.87
CA ILE A 66 -1.58 -4.08 16.45
C ILE A 66 -1.71 -5.24 15.45
N ILE A 67 -0.91 -5.23 14.38
CA ILE A 67 -0.95 -6.28 13.34
C ILE A 67 -0.71 -7.65 13.96
N GLU A 68 0.36 -7.82 14.74
CA GLU A 68 0.68 -9.10 15.38
C GLU A 68 -0.43 -9.61 16.30
N ARG A 69 -1.12 -8.71 17.01
CA ARG A 69 -2.23 -9.09 17.88
C ARG A 69 -3.39 -9.64 17.07
N TYR A 70 -3.76 -8.98 15.98
CA TYR A 70 -4.81 -9.45 15.09
C TYR A 70 -4.43 -10.77 14.41
N MET A 71 -3.18 -10.91 13.94
CA MET A 71 -2.70 -12.16 13.36
C MET A 71 -2.75 -13.35 14.32
N LYS A 72 -2.50 -13.13 15.62
CA LYS A 72 -2.53 -14.17 16.65
C LYS A 72 -3.95 -14.55 17.07
N TYR A 73 -4.87 -13.59 17.10
CA TYR A 73 -6.11 -13.70 17.88
C TYR A 73 -7.42 -13.42 17.13
N ASP A 74 -7.38 -12.82 15.94
CA ASP A 74 -8.56 -12.60 15.10
C ASP A 74 -8.64 -13.71 14.03
N ALA A 75 -9.78 -14.41 13.97
CA ALA A 75 -9.96 -15.55 13.07
C ALA A 75 -9.93 -15.13 11.59
N GLN A 76 -10.60 -14.02 11.24
CA GLN A 76 -10.65 -13.53 9.86
C GLN A 76 -9.25 -13.11 9.38
N ILE A 77 -8.45 -12.49 10.25
CA ILE A 77 -7.05 -12.16 9.92
C ILE A 77 -6.19 -13.42 9.84
N GLY A 78 -6.40 -14.40 10.72
CA GLY A 78 -5.74 -15.71 10.65
C GLY A 78 -5.96 -16.39 9.30
N ASP A 79 -7.22 -16.45 8.85
CA ASP A 79 -7.60 -17.02 7.55
C ASP A 79 -7.00 -16.22 6.39
N THR A 80 -7.01 -14.89 6.48
CA THR A 80 -6.37 -14.01 5.49
C THR A 80 -4.87 -14.31 5.35
N VAL A 81 -4.16 -14.44 6.48
CA VAL A 81 -2.73 -14.75 6.50
C VAL A 81 -2.46 -16.15 5.93
N SER A 82 -3.31 -17.13 6.23
CA SER A 82 -3.18 -18.48 5.65
C SER A 82 -3.35 -18.44 4.14
N PHE A 83 -4.44 -17.86 3.65
CA PHE A 83 -4.72 -17.72 2.22
C PHE A 83 -3.56 -17.05 1.49
N VAL A 84 -3.08 -15.93 2.04
CA VAL A 84 -1.95 -15.21 1.46
C VAL A 84 -0.69 -16.07 1.42
N ASN A 85 -0.39 -16.84 2.46
CA ASN A 85 0.78 -17.73 2.46
C ASN A 85 0.70 -18.82 1.38
N ASP A 86 -0.50 -19.30 1.09
CA ASP A 86 -0.72 -20.33 0.07
C ASP A 86 -0.67 -19.76 -1.35
N GLN A 87 -1.26 -18.58 -1.56
CA GLN A 87 -1.41 -17.99 -2.89
C GLN A 87 -0.23 -17.11 -3.32
N LYS A 88 0.58 -16.58 -2.40
CA LYS A 88 1.58 -15.55 -2.69
C LYS A 88 2.53 -15.86 -3.84
N ARG A 89 2.94 -17.12 -3.99
CA ARG A 89 3.87 -17.55 -5.05
C ARG A 89 3.25 -17.48 -6.45
N PHE A 90 1.94 -17.70 -6.56
CA PHE A 90 1.21 -17.70 -7.83
C PHE A 90 0.94 -16.27 -8.25
N ILE A 91 0.38 -15.47 -7.34
CA ILE A 91 0.18 -14.03 -7.54
C ILE A 91 1.51 -13.38 -7.95
N LEU A 92 2.61 -13.69 -7.24
CA LEU A 92 3.94 -13.17 -7.59
C LEU A 92 4.39 -13.50 -9.01
N ARG A 93 4.16 -14.73 -9.46
CA ARG A 93 4.53 -15.17 -10.82
C ARG A 93 3.79 -14.36 -11.87
N GLU A 94 2.53 -14.02 -11.64
CA GLU A 94 1.76 -13.17 -12.56
C GLU A 94 2.36 -11.76 -12.68
N PHE A 95 2.69 -11.13 -11.55
CA PHE A 95 3.38 -9.83 -11.57
C PHE A 95 4.75 -9.90 -12.26
N GLN A 96 5.49 -10.99 -12.06
CA GLN A 96 6.79 -11.25 -12.72
C GLN A 96 6.67 -11.47 -14.23
N ASN A 97 5.50 -11.79 -14.75
CA ASN A 97 5.27 -12.00 -16.18
C ASN A 97 4.59 -10.81 -16.84
N MET A 98 4.17 -9.80 -16.07
CA MET A 98 3.43 -8.63 -16.53
C MET A 98 4.39 -7.51 -16.97
N PRO A 99 4.48 -7.19 -18.28
CA PRO A 99 5.36 -6.12 -18.76
C PRO A 99 5.07 -4.75 -18.11
N GLU A 100 3.81 -4.46 -17.85
CA GLU A 100 3.33 -3.24 -17.20
C GLU A 100 3.86 -3.11 -15.76
N ALA A 101 3.95 -4.22 -15.03
CA ALA A 101 4.55 -4.24 -13.69
C ALA A 101 6.05 -3.91 -13.74
N HIS A 102 6.78 -4.42 -14.76
CA HIS A 102 8.19 -4.09 -14.94
C HIS A 102 8.41 -2.61 -15.28
N LYS A 103 7.54 -2.04 -16.13
CA LYS A 103 7.57 -0.60 -16.44
C LYS A 103 7.41 0.23 -15.17
N LEU A 104 6.44 -0.10 -14.32
CA LEU A 104 6.21 0.59 -13.05
C LEU A 104 7.41 0.46 -12.10
N ILE A 105 7.97 -0.74 -11.92
CA ILE A 105 9.16 -0.96 -11.10
C ILE A 105 10.37 -0.18 -11.65
N SER A 106 10.54 -0.16 -12.96
CA SER A 106 11.61 0.60 -13.62
C SER A 106 11.47 2.09 -13.37
N PHE A 107 10.25 2.62 -13.49
CA PHE A 107 9.94 4.01 -13.14
C PHE A 107 10.33 4.32 -11.69
N LEU A 108 9.93 3.49 -10.73
CA LEU A 108 10.26 3.71 -9.31
C LEU A 108 11.78 3.77 -9.08
N ARG A 109 12.53 2.82 -9.66
CA ARG A 109 14.01 2.81 -9.56
C ARG A 109 14.65 4.05 -10.20
N GLN A 110 14.18 4.45 -11.39
CA GLN A 110 14.70 5.63 -12.09
C GLN A 110 14.44 6.94 -11.34
N ASN A 111 13.42 6.97 -10.47
CA ASN A 111 13.11 8.11 -9.61
C ASN A 111 13.68 7.94 -8.19
N GLY A 112 14.72 7.12 -8.03
CA GLY A 112 15.52 7.03 -6.81
C GLY A 112 15.00 6.07 -5.74
N LEU A 113 13.92 5.31 -6.00
CA LEU A 113 13.44 4.31 -5.03
C LEU A 113 14.33 3.06 -5.06
N ASP A 114 14.90 2.70 -3.92
CA ASP A 114 15.57 1.41 -3.74
C ASP A 114 14.55 0.28 -3.55
N VAL A 115 13.93 -0.12 -4.66
CA VAL A 115 12.88 -1.16 -4.69
C VAL A 115 13.35 -2.46 -4.04
N ASP A 116 14.63 -2.81 -4.19
CA ASP A 116 15.17 -4.08 -3.68
C ASP A 116 15.28 -4.05 -2.15
N SER A 117 15.77 -2.96 -1.57
CA SER A 117 15.80 -2.74 -0.13
C SER A 117 14.40 -2.73 0.50
N TRP A 118 13.44 -2.07 -0.15
CA TRP A 118 12.04 -2.08 0.32
C TRP A 118 11.44 -3.47 0.30
N GLN A 119 11.65 -4.21 -0.79
CA GLN A 119 11.24 -5.60 -0.89
C GLN A 119 11.86 -6.47 0.23
N ASP A 120 13.13 -6.25 0.57
CA ASP A 120 13.82 -7.01 1.61
C ASP A 120 13.25 -6.76 3.01
N LYS A 121 12.96 -5.50 3.35
CA LYS A 121 12.31 -5.12 4.61
C LYS A 121 10.94 -5.77 4.76
N ILE A 122 10.17 -5.73 3.68
CA ILE A 122 8.84 -6.32 3.59
C ILE A 122 8.91 -7.84 3.76
N ARG A 123 9.90 -8.51 3.15
CA ARG A 123 10.13 -9.95 3.27
C ARG A 123 10.43 -10.34 4.70
N TYR A 124 11.31 -9.55 5.33
CA TYR A 124 11.70 -9.75 6.71
C TYR A 124 10.48 -9.63 7.64
N PHE A 125 9.67 -8.58 7.48
CA PHE A 125 8.44 -8.40 8.24
C PHE A 125 7.50 -9.63 8.12
N TRP A 126 7.22 -10.09 6.90
CA TRP A 126 6.35 -11.24 6.69
C TRP A 126 6.93 -12.54 7.28
N LYS A 127 8.25 -12.75 7.18
CA LYS A 127 8.93 -13.93 7.76
C LYS A 127 8.86 -13.95 9.28
N MET A 128 8.92 -12.77 9.91
CA MET A 128 8.84 -12.61 11.36
C MET A 128 7.41 -12.57 11.88
N SER A 129 6.42 -12.53 10.98
CA SER A 129 5.02 -12.43 11.36
C SER A 129 4.54 -13.68 12.12
N PRO A 130 3.74 -13.52 13.18
CA PRO A 130 3.29 -14.63 13.99
C PRO A 130 2.27 -15.50 13.24
N ARG A 131 2.16 -16.76 13.67
CA ARG A 131 1.05 -17.63 13.24
C ARG A 131 -0.18 -17.34 14.08
N PHE A 132 -1.35 -17.66 13.51
CA PHE A 132 -2.59 -17.74 14.27
C PHE A 132 -2.44 -18.72 15.43
N ILE A 133 -2.91 -18.31 16.61
CA ILE A 133 -2.80 -19.12 17.84
C ILE A 133 -4.18 -19.69 18.18
N LYS A 134 -5.14 -18.81 18.39
CA LYS A 134 -6.53 -19.13 18.72
C LYS A 134 -7.39 -17.91 18.53
N TYR A 135 -8.68 -18.10 18.30
CA TYR A 135 -9.63 -16.99 18.34
C TYR A 135 -9.81 -16.51 19.78
N GLU A 136 -9.55 -15.23 20.04
CA GLU A 136 -9.69 -14.59 21.36
C GLU A 136 -10.26 -13.17 21.19
N PRO A 137 -11.60 -13.02 21.12
CA PRO A 137 -12.27 -11.75 20.83
C PRO A 137 -11.94 -10.62 21.79
N SER A 138 -11.56 -10.95 23.03
CA SER A 138 -11.14 -9.99 24.05
C SER A 138 -9.80 -9.30 23.71
N LEU A 139 -8.97 -9.95 22.89
CA LEU A 139 -7.68 -9.43 22.45
C LEU A 139 -7.75 -8.78 21.06
N ALA A 140 -8.43 -9.43 20.12
CA ALA A 140 -8.65 -8.89 18.77
C ALA A 140 -9.96 -9.42 18.19
N ASN A 141 -10.74 -8.52 17.61
CA ASN A 141 -11.98 -8.83 16.91
C ASN A 141 -12.28 -7.74 15.88
N GLY A 142 -13.18 -8.06 14.94
CA GLY A 142 -13.65 -7.13 13.92
C GLY A 142 -12.76 -7.04 12.68
N GLY A 143 -11.81 -7.97 12.53
CA GLY A 143 -11.21 -8.22 11.23
C GLY A 143 -10.28 -7.12 10.72
N LEU A 144 -10.13 -7.09 9.39
CA LEU A 144 -9.25 -6.15 8.70
C LEU A 144 -9.70 -4.71 8.89
N THR A 145 -11.02 -4.46 8.84
CA THR A 145 -11.60 -3.14 9.05
C THR A 145 -11.22 -2.54 10.41
N VAL A 146 -11.45 -3.27 11.52
CA VAL A 146 -11.13 -2.74 12.85
C VAL A 146 -9.61 -2.67 13.08
N MET A 147 -8.84 -3.62 12.54
CA MET A 147 -7.37 -3.56 12.58
C MET A 147 -6.84 -2.28 11.94
N ILE A 148 -7.29 -1.95 10.73
CA ILE A 148 -6.84 -0.78 9.97
C ILE A 148 -7.28 0.53 10.66
N ASN A 149 -8.51 0.59 11.17
CA ASN A 149 -8.97 1.73 11.99
C ASN A 149 -8.02 2.00 13.16
N LYS A 150 -7.67 0.95 13.92
CA LYS A 150 -6.74 1.07 15.06
C LYS A 150 -5.36 1.55 14.65
N ILE A 151 -4.85 1.10 13.51
CA ILE A 151 -3.56 1.56 12.99
C ILE A 151 -3.64 3.05 12.64
N LEU A 152 -4.69 3.50 11.94
CA LEU A 152 -4.83 4.91 11.58
C LEU A 152 -4.99 5.84 12.79
N GLU A 153 -5.62 5.39 13.86
CA GLU A 153 -5.73 6.15 15.10
C GLU A 153 -4.37 6.47 15.73
N THR A 154 -3.31 5.73 15.37
CA THR A 154 -1.96 5.98 15.87
C THR A 154 -1.20 7.04 15.10
N ILE A 155 -1.74 7.49 13.96
CA ILE A 155 -1.01 8.33 13.01
C ILE A 155 -1.49 9.78 13.14
N PRO A 156 -0.55 10.74 13.23
CA PRO A 156 -0.85 12.16 13.14
C PRO A 156 -1.27 12.51 11.69
N MET A 157 -2.57 12.34 11.41
CA MET A 157 -3.14 12.42 10.05
C MET A 157 -3.03 13.82 9.45
N ASP A 158 -3.29 14.85 10.25
CA ASP A 158 -3.28 16.24 9.80
C ASP A 158 -1.84 16.67 9.45
N GLU A 159 -0.87 16.28 10.27
CA GLU A 159 0.54 16.57 10.03
C GLU A 159 1.10 15.75 8.85
N LEU A 160 0.64 14.51 8.68
CA LEU A 160 0.99 13.70 7.50
C LEU A 160 0.40 14.30 6.21
N HIS A 161 -0.83 14.80 6.26
CA HIS A 161 -1.44 15.52 5.13
C HIS A 161 -0.59 16.74 4.74
N GLU A 162 -0.17 17.54 5.73
CA GLU A 162 0.66 18.72 5.48
C GLU A 162 2.03 18.35 4.92
N LEU A 163 2.68 17.28 5.41
CA LEU A 163 3.90 16.75 4.80
C LEU A 163 3.68 16.42 3.32
N LEU A 164 2.60 15.72 2.98
CA LEU A 164 2.30 15.34 1.59
C LEU A 164 2.12 16.57 0.70
N ARG A 165 1.49 17.64 1.18
CA ARG A 165 1.38 18.92 0.44
C ARG A 165 2.75 19.58 0.25
N GLN A 166 3.61 19.55 1.26
CA GLN A 166 4.98 20.03 1.14
C GLN A 166 5.76 19.22 0.10
N LYS A 167 5.58 17.89 0.07
CA LYS A 167 6.18 17.01 -0.94
C LYS A 167 5.68 17.34 -2.34
N VAL A 168 4.39 17.63 -2.54
CA VAL A 168 3.86 18.14 -3.83
C VAL A 168 4.58 19.43 -4.23
N LYS A 169 4.74 20.37 -3.30
CA LYS A 169 5.32 21.69 -3.60
C LYS A 169 6.82 21.66 -3.85
N TYR A 170 7.56 20.85 -3.09
CA TYR A 170 9.02 20.94 -3.05
C TYR A 170 9.74 19.72 -3.61
N SER A 171 9.16 18.51 -3.60
CA SER A 171 9.80 17.30 -4.14
C SER A 171 9.45 17.06 -5.61
N ALA A 172 10.44 17.19 -6.49
CA ALA A 172 10.32 16.84 -7.91
C ALA A 172 10.06 15.34 -8.12
N SER A 173 10.73 14.47 -7.35
CA SER A 173 10.53 13.02 -7.42
C SER A 173 9.11 12.62 -7.01
N PHE A 174 8.59 13.21 -5.92
CA PHE A 174 7.20 12.97 -5.49
C PHE A 174 6.18 13.43 -6.54
N ARG A 175 6.36 14.62 -7.14
CA ARG A 175 5.50 15.08 -8.23
C ARG A 175 5.53 14.13 -9.43
N ARG A 176 6.71 13.64 -9.83
CA ARG A 176 6.84 12.65 -10.91
C ARG A 176 6.07 11.38 -10.59
N PHE A 177 6.12 10.91 -9.34
CA PHE A 177 5.32 9.78 -8.90
C PHE A 177 3.81 10.03 -9.03
N LEU A 178 3.31 11.18 -8.57
CA LEU A 178 1.88 11.52 -8.73
C LEU A 178 1.46 11.62 -10.19
N LEU A 179 2.31 12.16 -11.06
CA LEU A 179 2.08 12.18 -12.51
C LEU A 179 2.08 10.77 -13.11
N ALA A 180 2.96 9.88 -12.64
CA ALA A 180 2.99 8.49 -13.08
C ALA A 180 1.70 7.75 -12.72
N LEU A 181 1.11 7.99 -11.54
CA LEU A 181 -0.20 7.43 -11.16
C LEU A 181 -1.35 7.88 -12.11
N ARG A 182 -1.20 9.03 -12.77
CA ARG A 182 -2.17 9.56 -13.74
C ARG A 182 -1.83 9.18 -15.19
N SER A 183 -0.71 8.50 -15.40
CA SER A 183 -0.18 8.20 -16.73
C SER A 183 -0.96 7.10 -17.44
N LYS A 184 -0.72 6.99 -18.76
CA LYS A 184 -1.21 5.86 -19.57
C LYS A 184 -0.61 4.54 -19.10
N ASP A 185 0.68 4.51 -18.75
CA ASP A 185 1.36 3.30 -18.29
C ASP A 185 0.73 2.74 -17.01
N PHE A 186 0.33 3.60 -16.06
CA PHE A 186 -0.37 3.15 -14.85
C PHE A 186 -1.77 2.61 -15.14
N ARG A 187 -2.51 3.22 -16.08
CA ARG A 187 -3.81 2.69 -16.52
C ARG A 187 -3.66 1.34 -17.24
N GLU A 188 -2.63 1.19 -18.06
CA GLU A 188 -2.31 -0.09 -18.73
C GLU A 188 -1.98 -1.15 -17.69
N PHE A 189 -1.23 -0.82 -16.63
CA PHE A 189 -0.98 -1.71 -15.51
C PHE A 189 -2.26 -2.14 -14.79
N CYS A 190 -3.15 -1.20 -14.45
CA CYS A 190 -4.46 -1.53 -13.85
C CYS A 190 -5.29 -2.43 -14.76
N THR A 191 -5.31 -2.15 -16.07
CA THR A 191 -6.02 -2.96 -17.06
C THR A 191 -5.44 -4.37 -17.16
N ALA A 192 -4.11 -4.52 -17.11
CA ALA A 192 -3.43 -5.81 -17.12
C ALA A 192 -3.74 -6.63 -15.86
N LEU A 193 -3.87 -5.99 -14.69
CA LEU A 193 -4.34 -6.65 -13.47
C LEU A 193 -5.79 -7.13 -13.61
N GLU A 194 -6.68 -6.25 -14.08
CA GLU A 194 -8.12 -6.53 -14.26
C GLU A 194 -8.43 -7.50 -15.40
N SER A 195 -7.47 -7.83 -16.26
CA SER A 195 -7.67 -8.80 -17.35
C SER A 195 -6.90 -10.10 -17.14
N ASN A 196 -6.18 -10.24 -16.02
CA ASN A 196 -5.43 -11.45 -15.72
C ASN A 196 -6.33 -12.51 -15.06
N ASP A 197 -6.59 -13.60 -15.78
CA ASP A 197 -7.46 -14.70 -15.33
C ASP A 197 -6.99 -15.37 -14.03
N VAL A 198 -5.67 -15.50 -13.83
CA VAL A 198 -5.10 -16.13 -12.63
C VAL A 198 -5.33 -15.24 -11.40
N LEU A 199 -5.10 -13.93 -11.54
CA LEU A 199 -5.38 -12.96 -10.48
C LEU A 199 -6.88 -12.88 -10.17
N HIS A 200 -7.74 -12.91 -11.18
CA HIS A 200 -9.20 -12.99 -11.00
C HIS A 200 -9.63 -14.26 -10.26
N HIS A 201 -9.03 -15.40 -10.59
CA HIS A 201 -9.30 -16.64 -9.90
C HIS A 201 -8.94 -16.55 -8.40
N HIS A 202 -7.77 -15.98 -8.07
CA HIS A 202 -7.38 -15.77 -6.68
C HIS A 202 -8.29 -14.77 -5.96
N TYR A 203 -8.70 -13.68 -6.63
CA TYR A 203 -9.68 -12.73 -6.10
C TYR A 203 -11.01 -13.41 -5.76
N PHE A 204 -11.54 -14.23 -6.67
CA PHE A 204 -12.77 -14.97 -6.47
C PHE A 204 -12.70 -15.87 -5.23
N TRP A 205 -11.67 -16.70 -5.10
CA TRP A 205 -11.53 -17.60 -3.95
C TRP A 205 -11.30 -16.87 -2.63
N ALA A 206 -10.59 -15.74 -2.65
CA ALA A 206 -10.43 -14.92 -1.47
C ALA A 206 -11.79 -14.37 -0.99
N LYS A 207 -12.63 -13.91 -1.93
CA LYS A 207 -13.97 -13.42 -1.63
C LYS A 207 -14.90 -14.52 -1.12
N GLU A 208 -14.90 -15.69 -1.77
CA GLU A 208 -15.69 -16.86 -1.33
C GLU A 208 -15.24 -17.37 0.04
N GLY A 209 -13.95 -17.23 0.36
CA GLY A 209 -13.38 -17.52 1.68
C GLY A 209 -13.73 -16.51 2.78
N GLY A 210 -14.56 -15.50 2.49
CA GLY A 210 -14.97 -14.48 3.46
C GLY A 210 -13.88 -13.48 3.83
N LEU A 211 -12.81 -13.39 3.04
CA LEU A 211 -11.74 -12.42 3.26
C LEU A 211 -12.21 -11.02 2.84
N GLU A 212 -11.81 -9.99 3.60
CA GLU A 212 -12.20 -8.58 3.36
C GLU A 212 -11.45 -7.95 2.16
N ILE A 213 -11.43 -8.62 1.02
CA ILE A 213 -10.75 -8.14 -0.20
C ILE A 213 -11.47 -6.95 -0.81
N THR A 214 -12.81 -6.90 -0.73
CA THR A 214 -13.57 -5.73 -1.19
C THR A 214 -13.17 -4.48 -0.44
N PHE A 215 -13.14 -4.56 0.89
CA PHE A 215 -12.66 -3.46 1.73
C PHE A 215 -11.24 -3.07 1.33
N ALA A 216 -10.33 -4.05 1.18
CA ALA A 216 -8.96 -3.77 0.75
C ALA A 216 -8.85 -3.00 -0.58
N ILE A 217 -9.69 -3.32 -1.56
CA ILE A 217 -9.76 -2.63 -2.86
C ILE A 217 -10.34 -1.23 -2.73
N GLU A 218 -11.42 -1.07 -1.96
CA GLU A 218 -12.04 0.24 -1.70
C GLU A 218 -11.03 1.20 -1.07
N LEU A 219 -10.26 0.70 -0.10
CA LEU A 219 -9.19 1.46 0.49
C LEU A 219 -8.19 1.89 -0.59
N PHE A 220 -7.65 0.98 -1.39
CA PHE A 220 -6.73 1.35 -2.47
C PHE A 220 -7.28 2.44 -3.40
N ASN A 221 -8.55 2.32 -3.79
CA ASN A 221 -9.20 3.30 -4.66
C ASN A 221 -9.29 4.67 -3.99
N GLU A 222 -9.61 4.73 -2.69
CA GLU A 222 -9.62 5.98 -1.95
C GLU A 222 -8.23 6.62 -1.89
N LEU A 223 -7.16 5.84 -1.72
CA LEU A 223 -5.77 6.34 -1.84
C LEU A 223 -5.44 6.88 -3.21
N TYR A 224 -5.79 6.12 -4.24
CA TYR A 224 -5.57 6.57 -5.60
C TYR A 224 -6.27 7.92 -5.84
N VAL A 225 -7.55 8.03 -5.45
CA VAL A 225 -8.34 9.26 -5.57
C VAL A 225 -7.70 10.40 -4.78
N TYR A 226 -7.35 10.17 -3.51
CA TYR A 226 -6.71 11.19 -2.69
C TYR A 226 -5.38 11.67 -3.28
N LEU A 227 -4.48 10.76 -3.69
CA LEU A 227 -3.18 11.14 -4.24
C LEU A 227 -3.28 11.87 -5.58
N THR A 228 -4.26 11.50 -6.42
CA THR A 228 -4.33 12.01 -7.80
C THR A 228 -5.32 13.15 -7.99
N GLN A 229 -6.27 13.34 -7.07
CA GLN A 229 -7.33 14.33 -7.15
C GLN A 229 -7.28 15.27 -5.94
N THR A 230 -7.40 14.75 -4.71
CA THR A 230 -7.52 15.59 -3.51
C THR A 230 -6.23 16.31 -3.14
N LEU A 231 -5.09 15.62 -3.12
CA LEU A 231 -3.81 16.14 -2.67
C LEU A 231 -3.22 17.21 -3.60
N ILE A 232 -3.61 17.15 -4.88
CA ILE A 232 -3.11 18.05 -5.94
C ILE A 232 -4.02 19.29 -6.09
N THR A 233 -5.22 19.24 -5.52
CA THR A 233 -6.14 20.39 -5.45
C THR A 233 -5.83 21.19 -4.20
#